data_AF-A0A940A2K7-F1
#
_entry.id   AF-A0A940A2K7-F1
#
_cell.length_a   1.000
_cell.length_b   1.000
_cell.length_c   1.000
_cell.angle_alpha   90.00
_cell.angle_beta   90.00
_cell.angle_gamma   90.00
#
_symmetry.space_group_name_H-M   'P 1'
#
loop_
_entity.id
_entity.type
_entity.pdbx_description
1 polymer ?
#
loop_
_entity_poly.entity_id
_entity_poly.type
_entity_poly.pdbx_seq_one_letter_code
_entity_poly.pdbx_strand_id
1 'polypeptide(L)'
;MKRVICILLAMVMIMGMTACSKRDIEKYRKIEGMLLEIEEIPCGPMTEEEYEMRHHLVKVSYAGDSYIPSPIEDQVMKMKDEDYRKILDFCLDNIEKNKFADYSEQADDGVMYKFTAYDEDGASHLIYDGYIYQNKELIDIVSTVTSYSLDNAA
;
A
#
# COMPACT_ATOMS: atom_id res chain seq x y z
N MET A 1 -40.46 30.01 9.51
CA MET A 1 -39.02 30.31 9.57
C MET A 1 -38.26 29.38 10.54
N LYS A 2 -38.46 28.06 10.48
CA LYS A 2 -37.68 27.07 11.28
C LYS A 2 -37.05 25.95 10.44
N ARG A 3 -37.37 25.87 9.14
CA ARG A 3 -36.91 24.81 8.23
C ARG A 3 -35.67 25.17 7.40
N VAL A 4 -35.28 26.45 7.37
CA VAL A 4 -34.13 26.92 6.56
C VAL A 4 -32.80 26.80 7.31
N ILE A 5 -32.82 26.75 8.65
CA ILE A 5 -31.61 26.71 9.49
C ILE A 5 -30.95 25.31 9.48
N CYS A 6 -31.72 24.23 9.29
CA CYS A 6 -31.18 22.86 9.31
C CYS A 6 -30.34 22.51 8.07
N ILE A 7 -30.52 23.18 6.93
CA ILE A 7 -29.78 22.85 5.70
C ILE A 7 -28.37 23.47 5.72
N LEU A 8 -28.19 24.63 6.35
CA LEU A 8 -26.90 25.31 6.45
C LEU A 8 -25.92 24.61 7.41
N LEU A 9 -26.40 23.95 8.47
CA LEU A 9 -25.57 23.18 9.39
C LEU A 9 -25.06 21.85 8.80
N ALA A 10 -25.80 21.27 7.85
CA ALA A 10 -25.34 20.05 7.16
C ALA A 10 -24.21 20.34 6.15
N MET A 11 -24.20 21.52 5.51
CA MET A 11 -23.13 21.88 4.58
C MET A 11 -21.79 22.19 5.27
N VAL A 12 -21.80 22.68 6.52
CA VAL A 12 -20.56 22.91 7.27
C VAL A 12 -19.96 21.60 7.80
N MET A 13 -20.77 20.56 8.05
CA MET A 13 -20.23 19.24 8.43
C MET A 13 -19.61 18.47 7.25
N ILE A 14 -20.04 18.70 6.02
CA ILE A 14 -19.47 18.04 4.83
C ILE A 14 -18.11 18.65 4.45
N MET A 15 -17.87 19.93 4.73
CA MET A 15 -16.58 20.56 4.46
C MET A 15 -15.49 20.23 5.49
N GLY A 16 -15.84 19.62 6.63
CA GLY A 16 -14.89 19.25 7.68
C GLY A 16 -14.13 17.94 7.43
N MET A 17 -14.56 17.11 6.48
CA MET A 17 -13.98 15.78 6.24
C MET A 17 -12.96 15.72 5.09
N THR A 18 -12.73 16.81 4.36
CA THR A 18 -11.79 16.83 3.21
C THR A 18 -10.58 17.73 3.42
N ALA A 19 -10.32 18.18 4.65
CA ALA A 19 -8.98 18.65 5.01
C ALA A 19 -8.12 17.42 5.32
N CYS A 20 -7.86 16.61 4.28
CA CYS A 20 -6.79 15.64 4.31
C CYS A 20 -5.51 16.46 4.48
N SER A 21 -5.04 16.62 5.72
CA SER A 21 -3.79 17.32 5.98
C SER A 21 -2.72 16.54 5.24
N LYS A 22 -2.26 17.09 4.10
CA LYS A 22 -1.20 16.48 3.30
C LYS A 22 -0.02 16.22 4.23
N ARG A 23 0.27 14.95 4.54
CA ARG A 23 1.39 14.58 5.42
C ARG A 23 2.70 15.13 4.86
N ASP A 24 3.56 15.68 5.71
CA ASP A 24 4.83 16.21 5.23
C ASP A 24 5.81 15.06 4.93
N ILE A 25 5.97 14.71 3.65
CA ILE A 25 6.84 13.61 3.22
C ILE A 25 8.31 13.85 3.60
N GLU A 26 8.75 15.11 3.73
CA GLU A 26 10.13 15.43 4.11
C GLU A 26 10.43 15.13 5.58
N LYS A 27 9.40 15.05 6.43
CA LYS A 27 9.54 14.52 7.81
C LYS A 27 9.88 13.03 7.77
N TYR A 28 9.12 12.27 6.99
CA TYR A 28 9.19 10.80 6.96
C TYR A 28 10.42 10.28 6.22
N ARG A 29 10.90 11.00 5.20
CA ARG A 29 12.13 10.65 4.45
C ARG A 29 13.41 10.58 5.30
N LYS A 30 13.38 11.12 6.52
CA LYS A 30 14.51 11.09 7.46
C LYS A 30 14.54 9.81 8.30
N ILE A 31 13.49 9.00 8.25
CA ILE A 31 13.41 7.74 8.98
C ILE A 31 14.19 6.69 8.20
N GLU A 32 15.08 5.99 8.88
CA GLU A 32 15.76 4.83 8.32
C GLU A 32 14.86 3.59 8.46
N GLY A 33 14.72 2.82 7.38
CA GLY A 33 14.01 1.55 7.42
C GLY A 33 12.89 1.43 6.41
N MET A 34 12.13 0.36 6.58
CA MET A 34 11.04 -0.02 5.69
C MET A 34 9.77 0.71 6.05
N LEU A 35 8.96 1.04 5.04
CA LEU A 35 7.62 1.60 5.19
C LEU A 35 6.56 0.54 4.83
N LEU A 36 6.75 -0.13 3.69
CA LEU A 36 5.80 -1.12 3.17
C LEU A 36 6.56 -2.33 2.60
N GLU A 37 5.98 -3.50 2.81
CA GLU A 37 6.32 -4.75 2.15
C GLU A 37 5.05 -5.38 1.59
N ILE A 38 5.09 -5.76 0.31
CA ILE A 38 4.02 -6.46 -0.40
C ILE A 38 4.58 -7.78 -0.89
N GLU A 39 4.02 -8.87 -0.40
CA GLU A 39 4.37 -10.23 -0.80
C GLU A 39 3.27 -10.77 -1.73
N GLU A 40 3.66 -11.19 -2.93
CA GLU A 40 2.82 -11.91 -3.90
C GLU A 40 3.03 -13.42 -3.70
N ILE A 41 1.97 -14.09 -3.22
CA ILE A 41 1.99 -15.49 -2.82
C ILE A 41 1.22 -16.30 -3.86
N PRO A 42 1.90 -17.06 -4.72
CA PRO A 42 1.23 -17.87 -5.73
C PRO A 42 0.46 -19.01 -5.03
N CYS A 43 -0.84 -19.11 -5.30
CA CYS A 43 -1.70 -20.11 -4.67
C CYS A 43 -2.07 -21.20 -5.69
N GLY A 44 -1.97 -22.46 -5.27
CA GLY A 44 -2.31 -23.62 -6.10
C GLY A 44 -1.22 -24.69 -6.10
N PRO A 45 -1.49 -25.86 -6.72
CA PRO A 45 -0.51 -26.93 -6.81
C PRO A 45 0.65 -26.52 -7.71
N MET A 46 1.85 -26.43 -7.15
CA MET A 46 3.09 -26.17 -7.89
C MET A 46 4.27 -26.86 -7.21
N THR A 47 5.37 -27.02 -7.94
CA THR A 47 6.65 -27.46 -7.40
C THR A 47 7.30 -26.35 -6.57
N GLU A 48 8.26 -26.71 -5.72
CA GLU A 48 9.04 -25.74 -4.93
C GLU A 48 9.81 -24.76 -5.84
N GLU A 49 10.41 -25.25 -6.93
CA GLU A 49 11.09 -24.41 -7.91
C GLU A 49 10.14 -23.40 -8.57
N GLU A 50 8.93 -23.83 -8.95
CA GLU A 50 7.91 -22.94 -9.51
C GLU A 50 7.40 -21.91 -8.49
N TYR A 51 7.31 -22.31 -7.21
CA TYR A 51 6.94 -21.41 -6.13
C TYR A 51 7.99 -20.31 -5.95
N GLU A 52 9.27 -20.67 -5.79
CA GLU A 52 10.37 -19.72 -5.62
C GLU A 52 10.53 -18.78 -6.83
N MET A 53 10.25 -19.25 -8.04
CA MET A 53 10.28 -18.42 -9.24
C MET A 53 9.12 -17.43 -9.36
N ARG A 54 7.97 -17.71 -8.72
CA ARG A 54 6.74 -16.91 -8.82
C ARG A 54 6.46 -16.09 -7.57
N HIS A 55 7.08 -16.45 -6.45
CA HIS A 55 7.03 -15.69 -5.22
C HIS A 55 7.77 -14.38 -5.42
N HIS A 56 7.06 -13.27 -5.21
CA HIS A 56 7.60 -11.95 -5.46
C HIS A 56 7.40 -11.06 -4.24
N LEU A 57 8.43 -10.31 -3.88
CA LEU A 57 8.41 -9.47 -2.68
C LEU A 57 8.82 -8.06 -3.07
N VAL A 58 7.89 -7.10 -3.03
CA VAL A 58 8.22 -5.70 -3.28
C VAL A 58 8.26 -4.93 -1.99
N LYS A 59 9.26 -4.04 -1.84
CA LYS A 59 9.39 -3.23 -0.64
C LYS A 59 9.55 -1.75 -0.95
N VAL A 60 9.07 -0.89 -0.04
CA VAL A 60 9.23 0.56 -0.12
C VAL A 60 9.81 1.08 1.19
N SER A 61 10.93 1.81 1.15
CA SER A 61 11.53 2.43 2.34
C SER A 61 10.87 3.75 2.71
N TYR A 62 11.11 4.20 3.94
CA TYR A 62 10.75 5.55 4.38
C TYR A 62 11.46 6.64 3.58
N ALA A 63 12.65 6.39 3.02
CA ALA A 63 13.29 7.32 2.10
C ALA A 63 12.51 7.50 0.79
N GLY A 64 11.56 6.61 0.47
CA GLY A 64 10.81 6.59 -0.78
C GLY A 64 11.53 5.84 -1.89
N ASP A 65 12.33 4.85 -1.53
CA ASP A 65 12.98 3.95 -2.47
C ASP A 65 12.16 2.66 -2.60
N SER A 66 11.87 2.24 -3.83
CA SER A 66 11.23 0.97 -4.14
C SER A 66 12.30 -0.09 -4.43
N TYR A 67 12.17 -1.24 -3.79
CA TYR A 67 13.06 -2.40 -3.88
C TYR A 67 12.28 -3.54 -4.50
N ILE A 68 12.73 -3.96 -5.68
CA ILE A 68 12.18 -5.12 -6.36
C ILE A 68 13.35 -6.12 -6.50
N PRO A 69 13.32 -7.24 -5.76
CA PRO A 69 14.31 -8.28 -5.87
C PRO A 69 14.39 -8.73 -7.33
N SER A 70 15.60 -8.68 -7.87
CA SER A 70 15.90 -9.21 -9.19
C SER A 70 17.05 -10.20 -9.05
N PRO A 71 17.02 -11.33 -9.78
CA PRO A 71 18.07 -12.34 -9.71
C PRO A 71 19.44 -11.85 -10.20
N ILE A 72 19.53 -10.65 -10.77
CA ILE A 72 20.77 -10.07 -11.30
C ILE A 72 21.37 -9.07 -10.30
N GLU A 73 20.62 -8.05 -9.87
CA GLU A 73 21.01 -7.08 -8.84
C GLU A 73 19.76 -6.53 -8.16
N ASP A 74 19.81 -6.31 -6.84
CA ASP A 74 18.76 -5.59 -6.12
C ASP A 74 18.67 -4.15 -6.65
N GLN A 75 17.55 -3.84 -7.31
CA GLN A 75 17.36 -2.54 -7.93
C GLN A 75 16.55 -1.63 -7.01
N VAL A 76 17.13 -0.45 -6.79
CA VAL A 76 16.57 0.59 -5.95
C VAL A 76 16.14 1.75 -6.84
N MET A 77 14.84 2.00 -6.94
CA MET A 77 14.29 3.12 -7.72
C MET A 77 13.64 4.15 -6.83
N LYS A 78 13.92 5.44 -7.09
CA LYS A 78 13.32 6.53 -6.34
C LYS A 78 11.88 6.77 -6.80
N MET A 79 10.94 6.72 -5.86
CA MET A 79 9.54 7.02 -6.14
C MET A 79 9.30 8.53 -6.35
N LYS A 80 8.36 8.87 -7.23
CA LYS A 80 7.82 10.23 -7.33
C LYS A 80 7.14 10.62 -6.02
N ASP A 81 7.21 11.90 -5.67
CA ASP A 81 6.60 12.42 -4.44
C ASP A 81 5.10 12.13 -4.31
N GLU A 82 4.36 12.13 -5.42
CA GLU A 82 2.93 11.84 -5.44
C GLU A 82 2.62 10.38 -5.12
N ASP A 83 3.38 9.46 -5.71
CA ASP A 83 3.23 8.02 -5.50
C ASP A 83 3.72 7.64 -4.11
N TYR A 84 4.88 8.13 -3.70
CA TYR A 84 5.40 7.92 -2.33
C TYR A 84 4.41 8.41 -1.28
N ARG A 85 3.81 9.59 -1.48
CA ARG A 85 2.77 10.12 -0.59
C ARG A 85 1.55 9.21 -0.54
N LYS A 86 1.09 8.68 -1.68
CA LYS A 86 -0.01 7.70 -1.71
C LYS A 86 0.32 6.49 -0.84
N ILE A 87 1.52 5.92 -0.99
CA ILE A 87 1.96 4.75 -0.22
C ILE A 87 2.07 5.07 1.27
N LEU A 88 2.69 6.21 1.61
CA LEU A 88 2.82 6.67 3.00
C LEU A 88 1.45 6.86 3.63
N ASP A 89 0.52 7.50 2.91
CA ASP A 89 -0.82 7.75 3.44
C ASP A 89 -1.60 6.45 3.64
N PHE A 90 -1.49 5.52 2.71
CA PHE A 90 -2.06 4.17 2.84
C PHE A 90 -1.52 3.44 4.07
N CYS A 91 -0.20 3.42 4.29
CA CYS A 91 0.41 2.67 5.38
C CYS A 91 -0.01 3.25 6.75
N LEU A 92 0.20 4.55 6.95
CA LEU A 92 -0.06 5.18 8.24
C LEU A 92 -1.55 5.18 8.60
N ASP A 93 -2.43 5.35 7.61
CA ASP A 93 -3.87 5.26 7.86
C ASP A 93 -4.29 3.84 8.26
N ASN A 94 -3.69 2.80 7.70
CA ASN A 94 -4.05 1.42 8.01
C ASN A 94 -3.45 0.92 9.32
N ILE A 95 -2.28 1.39 9.73
CA ILE A 95 -1.75 1.15 11.08
C ILE A 95 -2.76 1.62 12.15
N GLU A 96 -3.36 2.80 11.94
CA GLU A 96 -4.32 3.37 12.89
C GLU A 96 -5.73 2.76 12.79
N LYS A 97 -6.23 2.60 11.56
CA LYS A 97 -7.65 2.31 11.30
C LYS A 97 -7.94 0.83 11.05
N ASN A 98 -6.91 0.06 10.68
CA ASN A 98 -6.99 -1.33 10.28
C ASN A 98 -8.16 -1.60 9.29
N LYS A 99 -8.22 -0.80 8.22
CA LYS A 99 -9.39 -0.69 7.33
C LYS A 99 -9.80 -2.01 6.70
N PHE A 100 -8.84 -2.90 6.45
CA PHE A 100 -9.06 -4.15 5.73
C PHE A 100 -9.14 -5.38 6.64
N ALA A 101 -9.22 -5.19 7.98
CA ALA A 101 -9.28 -6.30 8.94
C ALA A 101 -10.40 -7.31 8.65
N ASP A 102 -11.56 -6.81 8.23
CA ASP A 102 -12.74 -7.61 7.91
C ASP A 102 -12.95 -7.82 6.40
N TYR A 103 -12.05 -7.28 5.57
CA TYR A 103 -12.13 -7.48 4.12
C TYR A 103 -11.64 -8.88 3.79
N SER A 104 -12.39 -9.62 2.98
CA SER A 104 -11.97 -10.90 2.45
C SER A 104 -12.62 -11.12 1.10
N GLU A 105 -11.90 -11.78 0.21
CA GLU A 105 -12.37 -12.20 -1.10
C GLU A 105 -12.09 -13.70 -1.26
N GLN A 106 -12.91 -14.39 -2.05
CA GLN A 106 -12.70 -15.78 -2.42
C GLN A 106 -12.34 -15.85 -3.90
N ALA A 107 -11.24 -16.53 -4.20
CA ALA A 107 -10.80 -16.88 -5.54
C ALA A 107 -10.17 -18.28 -5.52
N ASP A 108 -10.22 -19.00 -6.64
CA ASP A 108 -9.82 -20.41 -6.72
C ASP A 108 -8.58 -20.65 -7.62
N ASP A 109 -8.03 -19.60 -8.23
CA ASP A 109 -7.05 -19.68 -9.31
C ASP A 109 -5.86 -18.71 -9.16
N GLY A 110 -5.79 -18.03 -8.02
CA GLY A 110 -5.14 -16.72 -7.94
C GLY A 110 -3.78 -16.63 -7.27
N VAL A 111 -3.30 -15.39 -7.20
CA VAL A 111 -2.18 -14.93 -6.38
C VAL A 111 -2.80 -14.22 -5.17
N MET A 112 -2.40 -14.61 -3.97
CA MET A 112 -2.73 -13.89 -2.75
C MET A 112 -1.67 -12.82 -2.51
N TYR A 113 -2.06 -11.76 -1.80
CA TYR A 113 -1.21 -10.65 -1.47
C TYR A 113 -1.18 -10.45 0.03
N LYS A 114 0.01 -10.20 0.57
CA LYS A 114 0.19 -9.82 1.97
C LYS A 114 0.86 -8.46 2.06
N PHE A 115 0.19 -7.53 2.73
CA PHE A 115 0.64 -6.14 2.91
C PHE A 115 1.07 -5.95 4.36
N THR A 116 2.35 -5.68 4.57
CA THR A 116 2.91 -5.38 5.90
C THR A 116 3.47 -3.98 5.90
N ALA A 117 2.94 -3.10 6.76
CA ALA A 117 3.51 -1.78 7.00
C ALA A 117 4.40 -1.80 8.24
N TYR A 118 5.34 -0.87 8.29
CA TYR A 118 6.26 -0.71 9.42
C TYR A 118 6.14 0.73 9.94
N ASP A 119 5.98 0.91 11.25
CA ASP A 119 5.88 2.25 11.86
C ASP A 119 7.25 2.94 11.99
N GLU A 120 7.26 4.17 12.55
CA GLU A 120 8.49 4.96 12.71
C GLU A 120 9.54 4.27 13.62
N ASP A 121 9.11 3.31 14.46
CA ASP A 121 9.97 2.53 15.35
C ASP A 121 10.38 1.17 14.73
N GLY A 122 9.93 0.88 13.51
CA GLY A 122 10.20 -0.36 12.79
C GLY A 122 9.34 -1.56 13.23
N ALA A 123 8.29 -1.35 14.03
CA ALA A 123 7.37 -2.42 14.37
C ALA A 123 6.46 -2.75 13.19
N SER A 124 6.23 -4.04 12.93
CA SER A 124 5.44 -4.51 11.80
C SER A 124 3.94 -4.56 12.13
N HIS A 125 3.13 -4.18 11.15
CA HIS A 125 1.67 -4.14 11.20
C HIS A 125 1.11 -4.80 9.95
N LEU A 126 0.41 -5.91 10.12
CA LEU A 126 -0.29 -6.57 9.02
C LEU A 126 -1.49 -5.72 8.61
N ILE A 127 -1.50 -5.23 7.36
CA ILE A 127 -2.62 -4.46 6.80
C ILE A 127 -3.65 -5.40 6.17
N TYR A 128 -3.19 -6.38 5.41
CA TYR A 128 -4.06 -7.28 4.66
C TYR A 128 -3.34 -8.58 4.27
N ASP A 129 -4.09 -9.69 4.21
CA ASP A 129 -3.65 -11.00 3.73
C ASP A 129 -4.82 -11.66 2.97
N GLY A 130 -4.71 -11.78 1.65
CA GLY A 130 -5.75 -12.38 0.82
C GLY A 130 -5.78 -11.94 -0.64
N TYR A 131 -6.89 -12.21 -1.32
CA TYR A 131 -7.11 -11.82 -2.72
C TYR A 131 -7.58 -10.37 -2.83
N ILE A 132 -7.08 -9.65 -3.83
CA ILE A 132 -7.35 -8.21 -3.99
C ILE A 132 -8.19 -7.85 -5.21
N TYR A 133 -8.68 -8.82 -5.99
CA TYR A 133 -9.26 -8.61 -7.32
C TYR A 133 -10.45 -7.63 -7.35
N GLN A 134 -11.20 -7.52 -6.26
CA GLN A 134 -12.33 -6.58 -6.16
C GLN A 134 -11.98 -5.28 -5.42
N ASN A 135 -10.79 -5.20 -4.79
CA ASN A 135 -10.39 -4.05 -4.00
C ASN A 135 -9.52 -3.08 -4.80
N LYS A 136 -10.15 -2.04 -5.33
CA LYS A 136 -9.48 -1.04 -6.18
C LYS A 136 -8.33 -0.32 -5.49
N GLU A 137 -8.37 -0.14 -4.19
CA GLU A 137 -7.32 0.56 -3.45
C GLU A 137 -6.09 -0.34 -3.26
N LEU A 138 -6.28 -1.59 -2.86
CA LEU A 138 -5.19 -2.56 -2.77
C LEU A 138 -4.55 -2.79 -4.15
N ILE A 139 -5.36 -2.90 -5.21
CA ILE A 139 -4.88 -2.97 -6.60
C ILE A 139 -4.07 -1.73 -6.99
N ASP A 140 -4.56 -0.54 -6.65
CA ASP A 140 -3.88 0.72 -6.96
C ASP A 140 -2.54 0.85 -6.23
N ILE A 141 -2.45 0.37 -4.99
CA ILE A 141 -1.18 0.30 -4.24
C ILE A 141 -0.19 -0.66 -4.90
N VAL A 142 -0.61 -1.89 -5.23
CA VAL A 142 0.25 -2.86 -5.95
C VAL A 142 0.72 -2.29 -7.27
N SER A 143 -0.20 -1.73 -8.07
CA SER A 143 0.12 -1.14 -9.37
C SER A 143 1.07 0.06 -9.25
N THR A 144 0.89 0.90 -8.22
CA THR A 144 1.76 2.06 -7.99
C THR A 144 3.17 1.58 -7.66
N VAL A 145 3.32 0.63 -6.74
CA VAL A 145 4.63 0.13 -6.28
C VAL A 145 5.36 -0.64 -7.39
N THR A 146 4.65 -1.51 -8.11
CA THR A 146 5.21 -2.32 -9.21
C THR A 146 5.48 -1.51 -10.48
N SER A 147 4.93 -0.30 -10.63
CA SER A 147 5.31 0.60 -11.74
C SER A 147 6.78 1.05 -11.69
N TYR A 148 7.42 0.89 -10.52
CA TYR A 148 8.85 1.07 -10.30
C TYR A 148 9.61 -0.25 -10.48
N SER A 149 9.13 -1.17 -11.32
CA SER A 149 9.90 -2.30 -11.83
C SER A 149 10.50 -1.97 -13.20
N LEU A 150 11.72 -2.46 -13.50
CA LEU A 150 12.36 -2.20 -14.80
C LEU A 150 11.63 -2.84 -15.98
N ASP A 151 10.81 -3.87 -15.77
CA ASP A 151 10.01 -4.48 -16.84
C ASP A 151 9.00 -3.49 -17.44
N ASN A 152 8.69 -2.40 -16.74
CA ASN A 152 7.82 -1.32 -17.20
C ASN A 152 8.57 -0.08 -17.75
N ALA A 153 9.91 -0.08 -17.74
CA ALA A 153 10.74 1.08 -18.12
C ALA A 153 11.18 1.11 -19.60
N ALA A 154 10.48 0.39 -20.49
CA ALA A 154 10.77 0.27 -21.93
C ALA A 154 9.91 1.20 -22.80
#